data_AF-A0A959V0F5-F1
#
_entry.id   AF-A0A959V0F5-F1
#
_cell.length_a   1.000
_cell.length_b   1.000
_cell.length_c   1.000
_cell.angle_alpha   90.00
_cell.angle_beta   90.00
_cell.angle_gamma   90.00
#
_symmetry.space_group_name_H-M   'P 1'
#
loop_
_entity.id
_entity.type
_entity.pdbx_description
1 polymer ?
#
loop_
_entity_poly.entity_id
_entity_poly.type
_entity_poly.pdbx_seq_one_letter_code
_entity_poly.pdbx_strand_id
1 'polypeptide(L)'
;QERSSSALVFYWGVQAQLPELGLHNILFSNDYRTEFDHLFRRLQVYHDPTVYIHISSVLEPGDAPAGCSNWFTMINAPRDVGQYDA
;
A
#
# COMPACT_ATOMS: atom_id res chain seq x y z
N GLN A 1 5.86 -9.33 -24.06
CA GLN A 1 4.74 -8.84 -23.22
C GLN A 1 5.36 -8.10 -22.05
N GLU A 2 5.04 -6.82 -21.88
CA GLU A 2 5.48 -6.05 -20.72
C GLU A 2 4.76 -6.62 -19.48
N ARG A 3 5.51 -7.00 -18.44
CA ARG A 3 4.90 -7.55 -17.22
C ARG A 3 4.28 -6.41 -16.41
N SER A 4 3.09 -6.63 -15.87
CA SER A 4 2.48 -5.72 -14.88
C SER A 4 3.41 -5.53 -13.68
N SER A 5 3.30 -4.38 -13.01
CA SER A 5 3.92 -4.17 -11.70
C SER A 5 3.37 -5.17 -10.68
N SER A 6 4.18 -5.47 -9.67
CA SER A 6 3.79 -6.25 -8.48
C SER A 6 3.27 -5.30 -7.39
N ALA A 7 2.90 -5.84 -6.24
CA ALA A 7 2.52 -5.05 -5.06
C ALA A 7 3.15 -5.64 -3.80
N LEU A 8 3.49 -4.78 -2.86
CA LEU A 8 3.84 -5.15 -1.49
C LEU A 8 2.68 -4.79 -0.59
N VAL A 9 2.15 -5.77 0.15
CA VAL A 9 0.98 -5.62 1.00
C VAL A 9 1.32 -5.92 2.44
N PHE A 10 0.87 -5.05 3.34
CA PHE A 10 0.90 -5.24 4.77
C PHE A 10 -0.53 -5.34 5.31
N TYR A 11 -0.75 -6.29 6.20
CA TYR A 11 -1.97 -6.41 6.97
C TYR A 11 -1.67 -5.99 8.40
N TRP A 12 -2.22 -4.86 8.84
CA TRP A 12 -1.96 -4.32 10.18
C TRP A 12 -3.23 -4.29 11.02
N GLY A 13 -3.12 -4.78 12.25
CA GLY A 13 -4.03 -4.41 13.32
C GLY A 13 -3.54 -3.11 13.94
N VAL A 14 -4.35 -2.05 13.86
CA VAL A 14 -4.00 -0.73 14.37
C VAL A 14 -4.85 -0.45 15.60
N GLN A 15 -4.22 -0.14 16.74
CA GLN A 15 -4.91 0.16 17.99
C GLN A 15 -5.40 1.63 18.04
N ALA A 16 -6.08 2.03 16.98
CA ALA A 16 -6.71 3.34 16.86
C ALA A 16 -7.78 3.28 15.77
N GLN A 17 -8.70 4.24 15.84
CA GLN A 17 -9.60 4.61 14.75
C GLN A 17 -9.27 6.04 14.35
N LEU A 18 -9.05 6.25 13.05
CA LEU A 18 -8.71 7.55 12.47
C LEU A 18 -9.92 8.06 11.66
N PRO A 19 -10.75 8.97 12.21
CA PRO A 19 -11.98 9.43 11.57
C PRO A 19 -11.77 10.12 10.22
N GLU A 20 -10.56 10.61 9.95
CA GLU A 20 -10.14 11.20 8.69
C GLU A 20 -9.96 10.17 7.56
N LEU A 21 -9.88 8.87 7.89
CA LEU A 21 -9.75 7.79 6.91
C LEU A 21 -11.10 7.10 6.68
N GLY A 22 -11.43 6.89 5.40
CA GLY A 22 -12.62 6.15 4.98
C GLY A 22 -12.31 4.68 4.69
N LEU A 23 -13.24 4.02 3.99
CA LEU A 23 -13.07 2.64 3.53
C LEU A 23 -11.87 2.49 2.58
N HIS A 24 -11.68 3.46 1.67
CA HIS A 24 -10.61 3.49 0.67
C HIS A 24 -9.86 4.81 0.76
N ASN A 25 -8.55 4.74 0.90
CA ASN A 25 -7.69 5.92 1.04
C ASN A 25 -6.47 5.76 0.14
N ILE A 26 -6.09 6.84 -0.54
CA ILE A 26 -4.86 6.90 -1.33
C ILE A 26 -4.04 8.08 -0.81
N LEU A 27 -2.83 7.78 -0.35
CA LEU A 27 -1.81 8.75 0.00
C LEU A 27 -0.85 8.82 -1.18
N PHE A 28 -0.95 9.87 -1.99
CA PHE A 28 -0.12 10.01 -3.19
C PHE A 28 1.32 10.35 -2.85
N SER A 29 2.25 9.75 -3.59
CA SER A 29 3.64 10.20 -3.65
C SER A 29 3.71 11.69 -4.02
N ASN A 30 4.67 12.42 -3.46
CA ASN A 30 4.93 13.80 -3.86
C ASN A 30 5.55 13.90 -5.27
N ASP A 31 6.11 12.81 -5.80
CA ASP A 31 6.64 12.73 -7.16
C ASP A 31 6.26 11.41 -7.85
N TYR A 32 5.00 11.37 -8.30
CA TYR A 32 4.43 10.23 -9.01
C TYR A 32 5.20 9.84 -10.28
N ARG A 33 5.84 10.80 -10.95
CA ARG A 33 6.62 10.51 -12.16
C ARG A 33 7.88 9.73 -11.81
N THR A 34 8.59 10.16 -10.76
CA THR A 34 9.78 9.47 -10.29
C THR A 34 9.45 8.11 -9.69
N GLU A 35 8.29 7.97 -9.02
CA GLU A 35 7.79 6.68 -8.55
C GLU A 35 7.66 5.68 -9.71
N PHE A 36 7.01 6.06 -10.82
CA PHE A 36 6.84 5.19 -11.98
C PHE A 36 8.16 4.85 -12.68
N ASP A 37 9.12 5.80 -12.75
CA ASP A 37 10.46 5.51 -13.26
C ASP A 37 11.16 4.42 -12.44
N HIS A 38 11.02 4.46 -11.10
CA HIS A 38 11.59 3.44 -10.22
C HIS A 38 10.94 2.07 -10.43
N LEU A 39 9.61 2.01 -10.52
CA LEU A 39 8.86 0.77 -10.67
C LEU A 39 9.15 0.04 -11.99
N PHE A 40 9.17 0.79 -13.11
CA PHE A 40 9.21 0.17 -14.44
C PHE A 40 10.59 0.16 -15.08
N ARG A 41 11.47 1.12 -14.74
CA ARG A 41 12.81 1.21 -15.34
C ARG A 41 13.91 0.79 -14.39
N ARG A 42 13.92 1.30 -13.16
CA ARG A 42 14.98 1.00 -12.18
C ARG A 42 14.76 -0.32 -11.44
N LEU A 43 13.54 -0.85 -11.51
CA LEU A 43 13.12 -2.08 -10.84
C LEU A 43 13.35 -2.03 -9.33
N GLN A 44 13.06 -0.87 -8.73
CA GLN A 44 13.20 -0.61 -7.29
C GLN A 44 11.92 0.03 -6.74
N VAL A 45 11.65 -0.20 -5.45
CA VAL A 45 10.59 0.53 -4.75
C VAL A 45 11.07 1.96 -4.51
N TYR A 46 10.21 2.94 -4.80
CA TYR A 46 10.50 4.34 -4.53
C TYR A 46 10.38 4.65 -3.04
N HIS A 47 11.23 5.53 -2.51
CA HIS A 47 11.29 5.82 -1.07
C HIS A 47 10.10 6.63 -0.54
N ASP A 48 9.38 7.34 -1.41
CA ASP A 48 8.12 8.04 -1.11
C ASP A 48 6.98 7.45 -1.96
N PRO A 49 6.55 6.20 -1.70
CA PRO A 49 5.60 5.52 -2.58
C PRO A 49 4.17 6.04 -2.40
N THR A 50 3.35 5.88 -3.42
CA THR A 50 1.90 6.01 -3.28
C THR A 50 1.38 4.83 -2.45
N VAL A 51 0.66 5.12 -1.37
CA VAL A 51 0.12 4.12 -0.44
C VAL A 51 -1.40 4.05 -0.57
N TYR A 52 -1.91 2.85 -0.80
CA TYR A 52 -3.34 2.55 -0.70
C TYR A 52 -3.64 1.92 0.66
N ILE A 53 -4.67 2.41 1.34
CA ILE A 53 -5.14 1.88 2.63
C ILE A 53 -6.62 1.56 2.54
N HIS A 54 -6.97 0.33 2.86
CA HIS A 54 -8.34 -0.13 2.97
C HIS A 54 -8.66 -0.57 4.40
N ILE A 55 -9.77 -0.07 4.95
CA ILE A 55 -10.16 -0.26 6.34
C ILE A 55 -11.63 -0.70 6.41
N SER A 56 -11.89 -2.01 6.41
CA SER A 56 -13.29 -2.50 6.39
C SER A 56 -14.05 -2.26 7.69
N SER A 57 -13.34 -2.18 8.83
CA SER A 57 -13.92 -1.86 10.15
C SER A 57 -14.62 -0.50 10.24
N VAL A 58 -14.42 0.39 9.25
CA VAL A 58 -15.20 1.64 9.13
C VAL A 58 -16.68 1.36 8.83
N LEU A 59 -16.98 0.30 8.07
CA LEU A 59 -18.36 -0.10 7.73
C LEU A 59 -18.84 -1.31 8.52
N GLU A 60 -17.93 -2.23 8.86
CA GLU A 60 -18.24 -3.44 9.62
C GLU A 60 -17.41 -3.47 10.91
N PRO A 61 -17.91 -2.88 12.02
CA PRO A 61 -17.15 -2.76 13.27
C PRO A 61 -16.65 -4.10 13.84
N GLY A 62 -17.23 -5.23 13.45
CA GLY A 62 -16.77 -6.57 13.83
C GLY A 62 -15.45 -7.03 13.20
N ASP A 63 -14.97 -6.35 12.15
CA ASP A 63 -13.74 -6.70 11.44
C ASP A 63 -12.46 -6.33 12.21
N ALA A 64 -12.58 -5.58 13.30
CA ALA A 64 -11.49 -5.26 14.21
C ALA A 64 -12.00 -5.24 15.68
N PRO A 65 -11.12 -5.42 16.68
CA PRO A 65 -11.49 -5.21 18.08
C PRO A 65 -12.02 -3.78 18.33
N ALA A 66 -12.82 -3.60 19.37
CA ALA A 66 -13.35 -2.29 19.74
C ALA A 66 -12.23 -1.25 19.94
N GLY A 67 -12.34 -0.10 19.26
CA GLY A 67 -11.34 0.97 19.28
C GLY A 67 -10.12 0.74 18.37
N CYS A 68 -10.08 -0.38 17.65
CA CYS A 68 -9.02 -0.71 16.68
C CYS A 68 -9.54 -0.60 15.24
N SER A 69 -8.61 -0.74 14.28
CA SER A 69 -8.90 -0.84 12.86
C SER A 69 -8.02 -1.89 12.17
N ASN A 70 -8.52 -2.45 11.07
CA ASN A 70 -7.88 -3.51 10.29
C ASN A 70 -7.40 -2.95 8.93
N TRP A 71 -6.13 -2.63 8.82
CA TRP A 71 -5.58 -1.96 7.65
C TRP A 71 -5.04 -2.99 6.67
N PHE A 72 -5.61 -3.03 5.48
CA PHE A 72 -4.95 -3.52 4.29
C PHE A 72 -4.17 -2.36 3.69
N THR A 73 -2.85 -2.40 3.74
CA THR A 73 -1.97 -1.35 3.21
C THR A 73 -1.17 -1.89 2.04
N MET A 74 -1.22 -1.22 0.89
CA MET A 74 -0.55 -1.66 -0.32
C MET A 74 0.27 -0.53 -0.92
N ILE A 75 1.48 -0.87 -1.36
CA ILE A 75 2.28 -0.03 -2.25
C ILE A 75 2.55 -0.76 -3.57
N ASN A 76 2.75 0.00 -4.64
CA ASN A 76 3.23 -0.56 -5.89
C ASN A 76 4.67 -1.06 -5.71
N ALA A 77 4.98 -2.21 -6.32
CA ALA A 77 6.30 -2.80 -6.30
C ALA A 77 6.76 -3.15 -7.73
N PRO A 78 8.08 -3.07 -8.01
CA PRO A 78 8.59 -3.52 -9.30
C PRO A 78 8.34 -5.02 -9.47
N ARG A 79 8.22 -5.47 -10.72
CA ARG A 79 8.18 -6.91 -11.02
C ARG A 79 9.44 -7.60 -10.48
N ASP A 80 9.29 -8.83 -10.03
CA ASP A 80 10.45 -9.64 -9.64
C ASP A 80 11.21 -10.18 -10.88
N VAL A 81 12.52 -9.98 -10.85
CA VAL A 81 13.52 -10.47 -11.81
C VAL A 81 14.73 -11.09 -11.10
N GLY A 82 14.60 -11.45 -9.82
CA GLY A 82 15.67 -11.98 -8.99
C GLY A 82 16.44 -10.92 -8.20
N GLN A 83 15.94 -9.68 -8.11
CA GLN A 83 16.60 -8.61 -7.36
C GLN A 83 16.53 -8.78 -5.84
N TYR A 84 15.75 -9.75 -5.35
CA TYR A 84 15.57 -10.06 -3.93
C TYR A 84 16.13 -11.42 -3.53
N ASP A 85 16.62 -12.21 -4.50
CA ASP A 85 17.28 -13.48 -4.23
C ASP A 85 18.75 -13.22 -3.89
N ALA A 86 19.12 -13.46 -2.63
CA ALA A 86 20.50 -13.40 -2.12
C ALA A 86 21.14 -14.79 -2.08
#